data_AF-A0A6E8VLS8-F1
#
_entry.id   AF-A0A6E8VLS8-F1
#
_cell.length_a   1.000
_cell.length_b   1.000
_cell.length_c   1.000
_cell.angle_alpha   90.00
_cell.angle_beta   90.00
_cell.angle_gamma   90.00
#
_symmetry.space_group_name_H-M   'P 1'
#
loop_
_entity.id
_entity.type
_entity.pdbx_description
1 polymer ?
#
loop_
_entity_poly.entity_id
_entity_poly.type
_entity_poly.pdbx_seq_one_letter_code
_entity_poly.pdbx_strand_id
1 'polypeptide(L)'
;MDAHSTVRTYEQFRQDFPHWLLNVRNPAELFNAQPSYVVSQAFCIVGGLLSLAHALHRGGRWPFLWMASALTGVLVEGSMYFSPYGETIWFSPTVIDLFHQRVPLFVFFVYPFFYYQAFWAASKLQLKCRWSEHIAAGLLVVLADLPFDMVSIKFLHWTLHDTEQLLSERVYSAPWTLLLFFAMASFAFSYLFHNLRSWMDRSVGTPQPTDRRWAVGTIGAELVAMVGAASVSLSVGTGLFLAFSYPLHTVLGIPHRIIVIGVFLCVATVFWKFDRKSNRRMPMSQSLLDHALNVITVGHFVLYFVLAFVLRPENTVSSGRHQPIGDCHHTTGTNAPPLCLDTFSRTDYDFHCISKPPNVGAYWYTICGTPYE
;
A
#
# COMPACT_ATOMS: atom_id res chain seq x y z
N MET A 1 -32.13 17.51 6.07
CA MET A 1 -32.72 16.17 6.30
C MET A 1 -33.39 15.75 4.99
N ASP A 2 -33.33 14.45 4.70
CA ASP A 2 -33.78 13.74 3.48
C ASP A 2 -32.84 13.76 2.27
N ALA A 3 -31.76 12.95 2.35
CA ALA A 3 -31.12 12.41 1.15
C ALA A 3 -30.34 11.09 1.37
N HIS A 4 -30.70 10.20 2.31
CA HIS A 4 -30.00 8.90 2.41
C HIS A 4 -30.90 7.74 2.84
N SER A 5 -31.98 7.48 2.09
CA SER A 5 -32.40 6.11 1.77
C SER A 5 -33.35 6.13 0.58
N THR A 6 -32.84 6.37 -0.63
CA THR A 6 -33.53 5.83 -1.80
C THR A 6 -33.45 4.31 -1.68
N VAL A 7 -34.54 3.69 -1.22
CA VAL A 7 -34.70 2.24 -1.24
C VAL A 7 -34.54 1.82 -2.70
N ARG A 8 -33.36 1.33 -3.07
CA ARG A 8 -33.12 0.81 -4.42
C ARG A 8 -33.94 -0.46 -4.58
N THR A 9 -34.71 -0.55 -5.65
CA THR A 9 -35.43 -1.79 -5.94
C THR A 9 -34.43 -2.89 -6.32
N TYR A 10 -34.83 -4.16 -6.15
CA TYR A 10 -33.98 -5.29 -6.55
C TYR A 10 -33.71 -5.26 -8.06
N GLU A 11 -34.64 -4.76 -8.87
CA GLU A 11 -34.47 -4.57 -10.31
C GLU A 11 -33.43 -3.48 -10.63
N GLN A 12 -33.43 -2.35 -9.91
CA GLN A 12 -32.41 -1.30 -10.04
C GLN A 12 -31.04 -1.82 -9.61
N PHE A 13 -30.96 -2.55 -8.49
CA PHE A 13 -29.73 -3.22 -8.08
C PHE A 13 -29.23 -4.16 -9.18
N ARG A 14 -30.10 -4.98 -9.79
CA ARG A 14 -29.68 -5.92 -10.84
C ARG A 14 -29.19 -5.23 -12.12
N GLN A 15 -29.75 -4.08 -12.47
CA GLN A 15 -29.31 -3.28 -13.61
C GLN A 15 -28.00 -2.53 -13.32
N ASP A 16 -27.87 -1.99 -12.11
CA ASP A 16 -26.69 -1.23 -11.68
C ASP A 16 -25.54 -2.14 -11.26
N PHE A 17 -25.80 -3.39 -10.81
CA PHE A 17 -24.82 -4.26 -10.18
C PHE A 17 -23.60 -4.56 -11.06
N PRO A 18 -23.73 -4.85 -12.37
CA PRO A 18 -22.55 -5.03 -13.23
C PRO A 18 -21.69 -3.75 -13.31
N HIS A 19 -22.31 -2.59 -13.47
CA HIS A 19 -21.64 -1.28 -13.53
C HIS A 19 -21.11 -0.80 -12.19
N TRP A 20 -21.72 -1.25 -11.10
CA TRP A 20 -21.29 -1.04 -9.74
C TRP A 20 -20.10 -1.94 -9.40
N LEU A 21 -20.11 -3.21 -9.84
CA LEU A 21 -19.03 -4.15 -9.52
C LEU A 21 -17.77 -3.87 -10.34
N LEU A 22 -17.93 -3.62 -11.65
CA LEU A 22 -16.83 -3.46 -12.59
C LEU A 22 -17.05 -2.22 -13.46
N ASN A 23 -16.07 -1.32 -13.45
CA ASN A 23 -16.03 -0.17 -14.34
C ASN A 23 -14.81 -0.28 -15.25
N VAL A 24 -15.04 -0.22 -16.57
CA VAL A 24 -13.97 -0.25 -17.57
C VAL A 24 -13.98 1.06 -18.33
N ARG A 25 -12.82 1.70 -18.39
CA ARG A 25 -12.64 3.01 -19.02
C ARG A 25 -11.68 2.92 -20.20
N ASN A 26 -11.74 3.92 -21.08
CA ASN A 26 -10.87 4.00 -22.24
C ASN A 26 -9.41 4.29 -21.79
N PRO A 27 -8.45 3.39 -22.06
CA PRO A 27 -7.07 3.59 -21.62
C PRO A 27 -6.40 4.79 -22.30
N ALA A 28 -6.81 5.16 -23.51
CA ALA A 28 -6.23 6.31 -24.22
C ALA A 28 -6.58 7.64 -23.54
N GLU A 29 -7.81 7.78 -23.06
CA GLU A 29 -8.25 8.96 -22.30
C GLU A 29 -7.49 9.08 -20.98
N LEU A 30 -7.34 7.96 -20.26
CA LEU A 30 -6.59 7.91 -19.01
C LEU A 30 -5.10 8.19 -19.22
N PHE A 31 -4.51 7.69 -20.30
CA PHE A 31 -3.10 7.94 -20.61
C PHE A 31 -2.85 9.42 -20.96
N ASN A 32 -3.78 10.08 -21.64
CA ASN A 32 -3.67 11.50 -21.94
C ASN A 32 -3.79 12.37 -20.67
N ALA A 33 -4.61 11.96 -19.71
CA ALA A 33 -4.81 12.69 -18.46
C ALA A 33 -3.73 12.42 -17.40
N GLN A 34 -3.31 11.15 -17.27
CA GLN A 34 -2.40 10.67 -16.23
C GLN A 34 -1.48 9.55 -16.77
N PRO A 35 -0.50 9.89 -17.63
CA PRO A 35 0.35 8.87 -18.27
C PRO A 35 1.18 8.08 -17.25
N SER A 36 1.69 8.75 -16.20
CA SER A 36 2.41 8.10 -15.09
C SER A 36 1.58 7.01 -14.43
N TYR A 37 0.27 7.22 -14.31
CA TYR A 37 -0.59 6.29 -13.59
C TYR A 37 -0.83 5.03 -14.40
N VAL A 38 -1.10 5.16 -15.69
CA VAL A 38 -1.30 4.01 -16.59
C VAL A 38 -0.01 3.18 -16.67
N VAL A 39 1.16 3.83 -16.76
CA VAL A 39 2.46 3.13 -16.76
C VAL A 39 2.69 2.41 -15.43
N SER A 40 2.41 3.06 -14.30
CA SER A 40 2.51 2.49 -12.95
C SER A 40 1.61 1.26 -12.79
N GLN A 41 0.36 1.33 -13.24
CA GLN A 41 -0.59 0.21 -13.22
C GLN A 41 -0.05 -1.00 -13.99
N ALA A 42 0.37 -0.80 -15.24
CA ALA A 42 0.90 -1.86 -16.09
C ALA A 42 2.16 -2.48 -15.45
N PHE A 43 3.05 -1.65 -14.91
CA PHE A 43 4.28 -2.11 -14.27
C PHE A 43 4.01 -2.97 -13.04
N CYS A 44 3.10 -2.53 -12.15
CA CYS A 44 2.73 -3.29 -10.95
C CYS A 44 2.02 -4.61 -11.29
N ILE A 45 1.18 -4.64 -12.33
CA ILE A 45 0.55 -5.89 -12.81
C ILE A 45 1.61 -6.87 -13.32
N VAL A 46 2.52 -6.41 -14.19
CA VAL A 46 3.62 -7.25 -14.70
C VAL A 46 4.52 -7.73 -13.55
N GLY A 47 4.82 -6.87 -12.58
CA GLY A 47 5.57 -7.19 -11.36
C GLY A 47 4.90 -8.27 -10.52
N GLY A 48 3.60 -8.15 -10.26
CA GLY A 48 2.81 -9.12 -9.51
C GLY A 48 2.68 -10.47 -10.22
N LEU A 49 2.53 -10.47 -11.56
CA LEU A 49 2.49 -11.70 -12.35
C LEU A 49 3.86 -12.38 -12.44
N LEU A 50 4.94 -11.62 -12.58
CA LEU A 50 6.30 -12.16 -12.56
C LEU A 50 6.64 -12.75 -11.19
N SER A 51 6.23 -12.09 -10.10
CA SER A 51 6.41 -12.63 -8.74
C SER A 51 5.59 -13.91 -8.52
N LEU A 52 4.39 -14.02 -9.10
CA LEU A 52 3.61 -15.26 -9.11
C LEU A 52 4.32 -16.38 -9.88
N ALA A 53 4.80 -16.09 -11.09
CA ALA A 53 5.54 -17.07 -11.89
C ALA A 53 6.80 -17.57 -11.16
N HIS A 54 7.54 -16.65 -10.55
CA HIS A 54 8.70 -16.99 -9.72
C HIS A 54 8.29 -17.82 -8.48
N ALA A 55 7.19 -17.46 -7.81
CA ALA A 55 6.67 -18.20 -6.66
C ALA A 55 6.32 -19.65 -7.01
N LEU A 56 5.60 -19.85 -8.12
CA LEU A 56 5.23 -21.18 -8.62
C LEU A 56 6.46 -21.98 -9.05
N HIS A 57 7.43 -21.35 -9.72
CA HIS A 57 8.67 -22.01 -10.15
C HIS A 57 9.55 -22.45 -8.98
N ARG A 58 9.71 -21.60 -7.96
CA ARG A 58 10.46 -21.94 -6.75
C ARG A 58 9.76 -23.01 -5.91
N GLY A 59 8.43 -23.07 -5.99
CA GLY A 59 7.62 -23.97 -5.18
C GLY A 59 7.79 -23.69 -3.70
N GLY A 60 7.71 -24.71 -2.86
CA GLY A 60 7.83 -24.51 -1.43
C GLY A 60 6.70 -23.61 -0.91
N ARG A 61 7.01 -22.72 0.04
CA ARG A 61 6.02 -21.81 0.64
C ARG A 61 5.76 -20.55 -0.18
N TRP A 62 6.53 -20.32 -1.24
CA TRP A 62 6.47 -19.08 -2.02
C TRP A 62 5.09 -18.81 -2.64
N PRO A 63 4.36 -19.80 -3.18
CA PRO A 63 2.99 -19.58 -3.65
C PRO A 63 2.03 -19.16 -2.54
N PHE A 64 2.12 -19.78 -1.35
CA PHE A 64 1.30 -19.40 -0.19
C PHE A 64 1.62 -18.00 0.30
N LEU A 65 2.89 -17.60 0.26
CA LEU A 65 3.28 -16.22 0.59
C LEU A 65 2.66 -15.23 -0.40
N TRP A 66 2.75 -15.50 -1.71
CA TRP A 66 2.15 -14.65 -2.73
C TRP A 66 0.64 -14.50 -2.54
N MET A 67 -0.06 -15.61 -2.31
CA MET A 67 -1.50 -15.61 -2.04
C MET A 67 -1.85 -14.89 -0.73
N ALA A 68 -1.05 -15.08 0.33
CA ALA A 68 -1.21 -14.36 1.59
C ALA A 68 -1.07 -12.85 1.38
N SER A 69 -0.06 -12.41 0.62
CA SER A 69 0.14 -10.98 0.32
C SER A 69 -0.99 -10.39 -0.51
N ALA A 70 -1.48 -11.11 -1.52
CA ALA A 70 -2.66 -10.70 -2.29
C ALA A 70 -3.91 -10.58 -1.40
N LEU A 71 -4.14 -11.55 -0.51
CA LEU A 71 -5.24 -11.52 0.46
C LEU A 71 -5.09 -10.38 1.45
N THR A 72 -3.89 -10.09 1.95
CA THR A 72 -3.62 -8.92 2.78
C THR A 72 -4.04 -7.64 2.06
N GLY A 73 -3.69 -7.50 0.78
CA GLY A 73 -4.11 -6.33 -0.01
C GLY A 73 -5.63 -6.19 -0.09
N VAL A 74 -6.34 -7.27 -0.41
CA VAL A 74 -7.82 -7.28 -0.42
C VAL A 74 -8.39 -6.83 0.92
N LEU A 75 -7.80 -7.30 2.03
CA LEU A 75 -8.28 -6.99 3.38
C LEU A 75 -7.96 -5.55 3.81
N VAL A 76 -6.79 -5.03 3.45
CA VAL A 76 -6.41 -3.64 3.72
C VAL A 76 -7.33 -2.69 2.95
N GLU A 77 -7.42 -2.83 1.63
CA GLU A 77 -8.30 -2.00 0.80
C GLU A 77 -9.77 -2.16 1.18
N GLY A 78 -10.20 -3.39 1.45
CA GLY A 78 -11.55 -3.69 1.91
C GLY A 78 -11.87 -3.02 3.25
N SER A 79 -10.93 -3.02 4.21
CA SER A 79 -11.14 -2.38 5.51
C SER A 79 -11.33 -0.87 5.40
N MET A 80 -10.60 -0.22 4.49
CA MET A 80 -10.75 1.21 4.20
C MET A 80 -12.08 1.48 3.46
N TYR A 81 -12.44 0.62 2.50
CA TYR A 81 -13.70 0.72 1.75
C TYR A 81 -14.94 0.58 2.65
N PHE A 82 -14.98 -0.44 3.52
CA PHE A 82 -16.16 -0.77 4.32
C PHE A 82 -16.29 0.06 5.60
N SER A 83 -15.28 0.86 5.94
CA SER A 83 -15.33 1.70 7.13
C SER A 83 -16.12 2.99 6.83
N PRO A 84 -17.24 3.25 7.56
CA PRO A 84 -18.05 4.47 7.37
C PRO A 84 -17.30 5.77 7.73
N TYR A 85 -16.15 5.67 8.39
CA TYR A 85 -15.27 6.79 8.76
C TYR A 85 -13.87 6.64 8.16
N GLY A 86 -13.63 5.65 7.29
CA GLY A 86 -12.29 5.23 6.89
C GLY A 86 -11.86 5.65 5.49
N GLU A 87 -12.67 6.43 4.77
CA GLU A 87 -12.24 6.97 3.47
C GLU A 87 -11.28 8.14 3.70
N THR A 88 -10.00 7.82 3.86
CA THR A 88 -8.92 8.80 3.99
C THR A 88 -8.09 8.94 2.71
N ILE A 89 -8.30 8.04 1.75
CA ILE A 89 -7.58 7.98 0.47
C ILE A 89 -8.59 7.78 -0.65
N TRP A 90 -8.46 8.55 -1.73
CA TRP A 90 -9.27 8.39 -2.94
C TRP A 90 -8.39 8.13 -4.14
N PHE A 91 -8.57 6.97 -4.77
CA PHE A 91 -7.91 6.67 -6.03
C PHE A 91 -8.49 7.46 -7.18
N SER A 92 -7.60 7.95 -8.04
CA SER A 92 -7.99 8.41 -9.36
C SER A 92 -8.49 7.24 -10.20
N PRO A 93 -9.39 7.46 -11.17
CA PRO A 93 -9.90 6.37 -11.97
C PRO A 93 -8.84 5.61 -12.76
N THR A 94 -9.05 4.31 -12.92
CA THR A 94 -8.15 3.43 -13.66
C THR A 94 -8.84 2.73 -14.84
N VAL A 95 -8.08 1.95 -15.60
CA VAL A 95 -8.62 1.20 -16.74
C VAL A 95 -9.69 0.22 -16.27
N ILE A 96 -9.46 -0.39 -15.10
CA ILE A 96 -10.39 -1.35 -14.49
C ILE A 96 -10.52 -1.02 -13.00
N ASP A 97 -11.67 -0.48 -12.63
CA ASP A 97 -12.01 -0.22 -11.23
C ASP A 97 -13.10 -1.16 -10.74
N LEU A 98 -13.02 -1.54 -9.47
CA LEU A 98 -14.03 -2.32 -8.77
C LEU A 98 -14.84 -1.45 -7.80
N PHE A 99 -16.04 -1.94 -7.47
CA PHE A 99 -16.93 -1.38 -6.44
C PHE A 99 -17.19 0.11 -6.62
N HIS A 100 -17.65 0.52 -7.80
CA HIS A 100 -18.01 1.88 -8.14
C HIS A 100 -16.83 2.86 -8.01
N GLN A 101 -15.69 2.45 -8.58
CA GLN A 101 -14.45 3.26 -8.64
C GLN A 101 -13.83 3.56 -7.27
N ARG A 102 -13.96 2.59 -6.37
CA ARG A 102 -13.33 2.69 -5.05
C ARG A 102 -12.03 1.91 -4.95
N VAL A 103 -11.94 0.75 -5.62
CA VAL A 103 -10.75 -0.10 -5.56
C VAL A 103 -10.26 -0.40 -6.98
N PRO A 104 -9.15 0.19 -7.41
CA PRO A 104 -8.53 -0.16 -8.69
C PRO A 104 -8.05 -1.61 -8.73
N LEU A 105 -8.27 -2.31 -9.85
CA LEU A 105 -7.89 -3.74 -9.97
C LEU A 105 -6.37 -3.96 -9.83
N PHE A 106 -5.55 -3.03 -10.28
CA PHE A 106 -4.09 -3.21 -10.24
C PHE A 106 -3.55 -3.30 -8.79
N VAL A 107 -4.28 -2.74 -7.81
CA VAL A 107 -3.88 -2.74 -6.40
C VAL A 107 -3.74 -4.17 -5.86
N PHE A 108 -4.55 -5.14 -6.34
CA PHE A 108 -4.39 -6.55 -5.99
C PHE A 108 -3.03 -7.14 -6.38
N PHE A 109 -2.33 -6.53 -7.34
CA PHE A 109 -0.99 -6.93 -7.76
C PHE A 109 0.11 -6.14 -7.05
N VAL A 110 -0.17 -4.94 -6.54
CA VAL A 110 0.80 -4.09 -5.81
C VAL A 110 1.28 -4.78 -4.54
N TYR A 111 0.35 -5.24 -3.69
CA TYR A 111 0.68 -5.92 -2.44
C TYR A 111 1.57 -7.15 -2.63
N PRO A 112 1.21 -8.15 -3.46
CA PRO A 112 2.08 -9.28 -3.71
C PRO A 112 3.35 -8.88 -4.46
N PHE A 113 3.36 -7.83 -5.28
CA PHE A 113 4.62 -7.34 -5.87
C PHE A 113 5.58 -6.86 -4.78
N PHE A 114 5.17 -5.96 -3.88
CA PHE A 114 6.05 -5.40 -2.85
C PHE A 114 6.40 -6.42 -1.76
N TYR A 115 5.40 -7.12 -1.21
CA TYR A 115 5.63 -8.07 -0.13
C TYR A 115 6.47 -9.25 -0.60
N TYR A 116 6.18 -9.84 -1.76
CA TYR A 116 6.94 -10.98 -2.25
C TYR A 116 8.41 -10.62 -2.48
N GLN A 117 8.66 -9.49 -3.13
CA GLN A 117 10.01 -8.98 -3.41
C GLN A 117 10.79 -8.73 -2.12
N ALA A 118 10.16 -8.05 -1.15
CA ALA A 118 10.76 -7.75 0.14
C ALA A 118 11.14 -9.02 0.91
N PHE A 119 10.24 -10.00 0.93
CA PHE A 119 10.46 -11.27 1.63
C PHE A 119 11.49 -12.15 0.93
N TRP A 120 11.48 -12.16 -0.39
CA TRP A 120 12.50 -12.83 -1.18
C TRP A 120 13.88 -12.24 -0.88
N ALA A 121 14.04 -10.92 -0.99
CA ALA A 121 15.28 -10.23 -0.70
C ALA A 121 15.73 -10.45 0.77
N ALA A 122 14.81 -10.34 1.74
CA ALA A 122 15.08 -10.62 3.14
C ALA A 122 15.60 -12.05 3.37
N SER A 123 15.04 -13.04 2.67
CA SER A 123 15.48 -14.43 2.77
C SER A 123 16.91 -14.65 2.26
N LYS A 124 17.38 -13.82 1.32
CA LYS A 124 18.75 -13.88 0.78
C LYS A 124 19.79 -13.26 1.69
N LEU A 125 19.39 -12.42 2.65
CA LEU A 125 20.31 -11.84 3.62
C LEU A 125 20.82 -12.86 4.65
N GLN A 126 20.13 -13.99 4.83
CA GLN A 126 20.53 -15.10 5.72
C GLN A 126 20.89 -14.65 7.15
N LEU A 127 20.11 -13.70 7.68
CA LEU A 127 20.36 -13.11 8.99
C LEU A 127 20.26 -14.16 10.11
N LYS A 128 21.18 -14.10 11.08
CA LYS A 128 21.22 -15.07 12.20
C LYS A 128 20.05 -14.94 13.16
N CYS A 129 19.53 -13.73 13.35
CA CYS A 129 18.42 -13.47 14.25
C CYS A 129 17.09 -13.55 13.49
N ARG A 130 16.16 -14.38 13.97
CA ARG A 130 14.83 -14.55 13.35
C ARG A 130 14.05 -13.23 13.31
N TRP A 131 14.11 -12.46 14.40
CA TRP A 131 13.48 -11.15 14.49
C TRP A 131 14.02 -10.16 13.46
N SER A 132 15.33 -10.19 13.17
CA SER A 132 15.92 -9.27 12.20
C SER A 132 15.43 -9.51 10.76
N GLU A 133 15.03 -10.72 10.41
CA GLU A 133 14.48 -11.00 9.07
C GLU A 133 13.07 -10.43 8.90
N HIS A 134 12.21 -10.55 9.91
CA HIS A 134 10.88 -9.94 9.89
C HIS A 134 10.95 -8.41 9.84
N ILE A 135 11.90 -7.83 10.60
CA ILE A 135 12.18 -6.40 10.59
C ILE A 135 12.71 -5.96 9.22
N ALA A 136 13.63 -6.71 8.64
CA ALA A 136 14.18 -6.44 7.30
C ALA A 136 13.10 -6.51 6.22
N ALA A 137 12.21 -7.50 6.29
CA ALA A 137 11.08 -7.61 5.37
C ALA A 137 10.16 -6.38 5.46
N GLY A 138 9.84 -5.92 6.67
CA GLY A 138 9.04 -4.71 6.87
C GLY A 138 9.70 -3.46 6.29
N LEU A 139 11.01 -3.27 6.52
CA LEU A 139 11.75 -2.16 5.92
C LEU A 139 11.85 -2.23 4.40
N LEU A 140 12.01 -3.43 3.84
CA LEU A 140 12.10 -3.62 2.39
C LEU A 140 10.76 -3.35 1.70
N VAL A 141 9.63 -3.64 2.36
CA VAL A 141 8.31 -3.21 1.86
C VAL A 141 8.25 -1.69 1.82
N VAL A 142 8.60 -1.00 2.92
CA VAL A 142 8.62 0.48 2.94
C VAL A 142 9.58 1.04 1.89
N LEU A 143 10.74 0.42 1.67
CA LEU A 143 11.68 0.87 0.65
C LEU A 143 11.09 0.77 -0.75
N ALA A 144 10.34 -0.31 -1.04
CA ALA A 144 9.63 -0.44 -2.32
C ALA A 144 8.46 0.56 -2.43
N ASP A 145 7.74 0.79 -1.34
CA ASP A 145 6.55 1.64 -1.29
C ASP A 145 6.88 3.13 -1.38
N LEU A 146 8.00 3.56 -0.80
CA LEU A 146 8.39 4.97 -0.71
C LEU A 146 8.40 5.73 -2.06
N PRO A 147 9.11 5.28 -3.11
CA PRO A 147 9.08 5.98 -4.40
C PRO A 147 7.72 5.86 -5.09
N PHE A 148 6.96 4.79 -4.83
CA PHE A 148 5.62 4.62 -5.35
C PHE A 148 4.68 5.68 -4.77
N ASP A 149 4.66 5.84 -3.44
CA ASP A 149 3.83 6.83 -2.75
C ASP A 149 4.22 8.27 -3.11
N MET A 150 5.51 8.60 -3.06
CA MET A 150 6.00 9.95 -3.34
C MET A 150 5.56 10.44 -4.72
N VAL A 151 5.74 9.61 -5.74
CA VAL A 151 5.35 9.96 -7.12
C VAL A 151 3.85 9.88 -7.28
N SER A 152 3.21 8.84 -6.77
CA SER A 152 1.79 8.61 -7.03
C SER A 152 0.88 9.66 -6.42
N ILE A 153 1.17 10.13 -5.20
CA ILE A 153 0.41 11.22 -4.58
C ILE A 153 0.64 12.53 -5.35
N LYS A 154 1.90 12.82 -5.72
CA LYS A 154 2.22 14.05 -6.45
C LYS A 154 1.64 14.10 -7.87
N PHE A 155 1.53 12.95 -8.54
CA PHE A 155 0.88 12.77 -9.84
C PHE A 155 -0.60 12.37 -9.71
N LEU A 156 -1.23 12.60 -8.56
CA LEU A 156 -2.67 12.41 -8.36
C LEU A 156 -3.19 11.02 -8.75
N HIS A 157 -2.38 9.98 -8.62
CA HIS A 157 -2.84 8.59 -8.74
C HIS A 157 -3.84 8.28 -7.62
N TRP A 158 -3.64 8.87 -6.46
CA TRP A 158 -4.63 8.98 -5.39
C TRP A 158 -4.40 10.27 -4.60
N THR A 159 -5.45 10.72 -3.93
CA THR A 159 -5.44 11.88 -3.05
C THR A 159 -5.64 11.47 -1.59
N LEU A 160 -5.15 12.30 -0.69
CA LEU A 160 -5.23 12.09 0.75
C LEU A 160 -6.24 13.05 1.37
N HIS A 161 -6.84 12.63 2.48
CA HIS A 161 -7.73 13.46 3.29
C HIS A 161 -6.98 14.64 3.90
N ASP A 162 -7.39 15.86 3.56
CA ASP A 162 -6.66 17.09 3.87
C ASP A 162 -6.58 17.37 5.39
N THR A 163 -7.67 17.11 6.10
CA THR A 163 -7.76 17.35 7.55
C THR A 163 -7.35 16.17 8.43
N GLU A 164 -6.90 15.05 7.84
CA GLU A 164 -6.50 13.87 8.63
C GLU A 164 -5.11 14.12 9.24
N GLN A 165 -5.06 14.24 10.57
CA GLN A 165 -3.83 14.59 11.28
C GLN A 165 -2.72 13.56 11.06
N LEU A 166 -3.07 12.28 10.95
CA LEU A 166 -2.09 11.23 10.67
C LEU A 166 -1.42 11.42 9.30
N LEU A 167 -2.10 12.01 8.31
CA LEU A 167 -1.59 12.17 6.93
C LEU A 167 -0.95 13.54 6.66
N SER A 168 -0.90 14.41 7.67
CA SER A 168 -0.45 15.81 7.53
C SER A 168 1.06 15.96 7.38
N GLU A 169 1.86 15.22 8.16
CA GLU A 169 3.33 15.28 8.07
C GLU A 169 3.84 14.35 6.96
N ARG A 170 4.54 14.93 5.96
CA ARG A 170 4.97 14.22 4.75
C ARG A 170 6.48 14.33 4.51
N VAL A 171 7.01 13.36 3.77
CA VAL A 171 8.33 13.38 3.14
C VAL A 171 8.13 13.47 1.63
N TYR A 172 8.43 14.64 1.07
CA TYR A 172 7.85 15.06 -0.21
C TYR A 172 6.31 14.94 -0.12
N SER A 173 5.68 14.11 -0.95
CA SER A 173 4.23 13.89 -0.89
C SER A 173 3.80 12.68 -0.05
N ALA A 174 4.71 11.81 0.39
CA ALA A 174 4.37 10.58 1.11
C ALA A 174 4.21 10.81 2.63
N PRO A 175 3.12 10.37 3.28
CA PRO A 175 2.92 10.53 4.72
C PRO A 175 3.89 9.69 5.55
N TRP A 176 4.53 10.30 6.56
CA TRP A 176 5.44 9.58 7.45
C TRP A 176 4.75 8.43 8.19
N THR A 177 3.53 8.64 8.64
CA THR A 177 2.72 7.65 9.36
C THR A 177 2.37 6.43 8.51
N LEU A 178 2.13 6.63 7.21
CA LEU A 178 1.82 5.55 6.27
C LEU A 178 3.03 4.61 6.11
N LEU A 179 4.24 5.18 6.00
CA LEU A 179 5.48 4.40 5.97
C LEU A 179 5.67 3.57 7.25
N LEU A 180 5.42 4.18 8.42
CA LEU A 180 5.52 3.46 9.70
C LEU A 180 4.45 2.36 9.81
N PHE A 181 3.23 2.64 9.39
CA PHE A 181 2.13 1.68 9.36
C PHE A 181 2.48 0.46 8.51
N PHE A 182 2.94 0.66 7.27
CA PHE A 182 3.34 -0.46 6.40
C PHE A 182 4.54 -1.22 6.94
N ALA A 183 5.51 -0.55 7.59
CA ALA A 183 6.61 -1.22 8.27
C ALA A 183 6.11 -2.21 9.34
N MET A 184 5.19 -1.74 10.20
CA MET A 184 4.66 -2.52 11.32
C MET A 184 3.71 -3.63 10.85
N ALA A 185 2.84 -3.35 9.88
CA ALA A 185 1.93 -4.33 9.30
C ALA A 185 2.70 -5.44 8.56
N SER A 186 3.72 -5.08 7.79
CA SER A 186 4.58 -6.05 7.07
C SER A 186 5.44 -6.89 8.02
N PHE A 187 5.95 -6.27 9.10
CA PHE A 187 6.62 -7.01 10.18
C PHE A 187 5.67 -8.02 10.83
N ALA A 188 4.45 -7.60 11.20
CA ALA A 188 3.45 -8.46 11.81
C ALA A 188 3.04 -9.60 10.86
N PHE A 189 2.82 -9.29 9.58
CA PHE A 189 2.55 -10.27 8.54
C PHE A 189 3.68 -11.31 8.44
N SER A 190 4.93 -10.86 8.38
CA SER A 190 6.10 -11.76 8.34
C SER A 190 6.17 -12.67 9.55
N TYR A 191 6.03 -12.07 10.74
CA TYR A 191 6.06 -12.80 12.00
C TYR A 191 4.96 -13.85 12.05
N LEU A 192 3.71 -13.49 11.76
CA LEU A 192 2.57 -14.40 11.80
C LEU A 192 2.68 -15.51 10.75
N PHE A 193 3.07 -15.19 9.51
CA PHE A 193 3.20 -16.18 8.43
C PHE A 193 4.19 -17.30 8.78
N HIS A 194 5.27 -16.98 9.49
CA HIS A 194 6.23 -17.99 9.91
C HIS A 194 5.84 -18.69 11.22
N ASN A 195 5.29 -17.97 12.21
CA ASN A 195 5.01 -18.54 13.53
C ASN A 195 3.68 -19.31 13.60
N LEU A 196 2.62 -18.88 12.91
CA LEU A 196 1.33 -19.59 12.89
C LEU A 196 1.49 -21.03 12.39
N ARG A 197 2.34 -21.23 11.37
CA ARG A 197 2.71 -22.58 10.92
C ARG A 197 3.32 -23.40 12.04
N SER A 198 4.32 -22.84 12.75
CA SER A 198 5.04 -23.56 13.80
C SER A 198 4.15 -23.95 14.98
N TRP A 199 3.08 -23.19 15.23
CA TRP A 199 2.10 -23.49 16.27
C TRP A 199 1.17 -24.64 15.87
N MET A 200 0.80 -24.71 14.58
CA MET A 200 -0.08 -25.75 14.05
C MET A 200 0.65 -27.06 13.78
N ASP A 201 1.88 -26.99 13.25
CA ASP A 201 2.69 -28.16 12.91
C ASP A 201 3.87 -28.29 13.88
N ARG A 202 3.61 -28.92 15.03
CA ARG A 202 4.63 -29.15 16.07
C ARG A 202 5.79 -30.03 15.60
N SER A 203 5.62 -30.81 14.52
CA SER A 203 6.71 -31.58 13.91
C SER A 203 7.82 -30.70 13.31
N VAL A 204 7.50 -29.43 13.05
CA VAL A 204 8.41 -28.37 12.57
C VAL A 204 8.95 -27.51 13.73
N GLY A 205 8.50 -27.72 14.98
CA GLY A 205 8.78 -26.89 16.15
C GLY A 205 10.22 -26.92 16.69
N THR A 206 11.11 -27.74 16.13
CA THR A 206 12.54 -27.68 16.44
C THR A 206 13.20 -26.53 15.66
N PRO A 207 14.25 -25.86 16.18
CA PRO A 207 14.97 -24.82 15.44
C PRO A 207 15.60 -25.40 14.18
N GLN A 208 14.86 -25.37 13.07
CA GLN A 208 15.36 -25.91 11.82
C GLN A 208 16.38 -24.94 11.19
N PRO A 209 17.43 -25.47 10.53
CA PRO A 209 18.33 -24.66 9.71
C PRO A 209 17.56 -23.88 8.63
N THR A 210 18.11 -22.74 8.20
CA THR A 210 17.50 -21.79 7.25
C THR A 210 16.92 -22.45 6.00
N ASP A 211 17.52 -23.56 5.54
CA ASP A 211 17.15 -24.27 4.31
C ASP A 211 15.80 -24.99 4.39
N ARG A 212 15.31 -25.36 5.59
CA ARG A 212 14.00 -26.03 5.74
C ARG A 212 12.83 -25.08 6.00
N ARG A 213 13.09 -23.79 6.31
CA ARG A 213 12.03 -22.80 6.62
C ARG A 213 11.07 -22.53 5.46
N TRP A 214 11.60 -22.59 4.24
CA TRP A 214 10.86 -22.35 3.00
C TRP A 214 10.35 -23.63 2.34
N ALA A 215 10.63 -24.80 2.95
CA ALA A 215 10.03 -26.06 2.54
C ALA A 215 8.57 -26.13 2.98
N VAL A 216 7.71 -26.77 2.18
CA VAL A 216 6.27 -26.92 2.47
C VAL A 216 6.08 -27.85 3.66
N GLY A 217 5.30 -27.40 4.65
CA GLY A 217 4.80 -28.27 5.72
C GLY A 217 3.53 -29.02 5.29
N THR A 218 2.69 -29.38 6.24
CA THR A 218 1.33 -29.86 5.90
C THR A 218 0.52 -28.75 5.22
N ILE A 219 -0.26 -29.10 4.18
CA ILE A 219 -1.07 -28.12 3.43
C ILE A 219 -2.01 -27.36 4.37
N GLY A 220 -2.63 -28.04 5.34
CA GLY A 220 -3.49 -27.40 6.34
C GLY A 220 -2.76 -26.33 7.16
N ALA A 221 -1.53 -26.60 7.60
CA ALA A 221 -0.75 -25.62 8.35
C ALA A 221 -0.32 -24.42 7.48
N GLU A 222 -0.01 -24.62 6.20
CA GLU A 222 0.31 -23.52 5.27
C GLU A 222 -0.92 -22.67 4.95
N LEU A 223 -2.11 -23.28 4.78
CA LEU A 223 -3.36 -22.54 4.60
C LEU A 223 -3.72 -21.70 5.83
N VAL A 224 -3.56 -22.26 7.04
CA VAL A 224 -3.77 -21.51 8.28
C VAL A 224 -2.75 -20.38 8.42
N ALA A 225 -1.48 -20.61 8.09
CA ALA A 225 -0.47 -19.57 8.10
C ALA A 225 -0.76 -18.47 7.08
N MET A 226 -1.20 -18.82 5.87
CA MET A 226 -1.57 -17.90 4.79
C MET A 226 -2.75 -17.01 5.20
N VAL A 227 -3.89 -17.62 5.54
CA VAL A 227 -5.12 -16.90 5.91
C VAL A 227 -4.94 -16.17 7.23
N GLY A 228 -4.36 -16.83 8.24
CA GLY A 228 -4.15 -16.24 9.55
C GLY A 228 -3.17 -15.07 9.52
N ALA A 229 -2.07 -15.16 8.76
CA ALA A 229 -1.19 -14.02 8.59
C ALA A 229 -1.91 -12.86 7.90
N ALA A 230 -2.61 -13.12 6.80
CA ALA A 230 -3.29 -12.06 6.05
C ALA A 230 -4.39 -11.35 6.87
N SER A 231 -5.18 -12.10 7.64
CA SER A 231 -6.30 -11.55 8.42
C SER A 231 -5.86 -10.88 9.71
N VAL A 232 -4.86 -11.41 10.40
CA VAL A 232 -4.47 -10.92 11.74
C VAL A 232 -3.37 -9.86 11.67
N SER A 233 -2.55 -9.84 10.60
CA SER A 233 -1.44 -8.89 10.48
C SER A 233 -1.88 -7.44 10.48
N LEU A 234 -3.04 -7.13 9.91
CA LEU A 234 -3.56 -5.78 9.88
C LEU A 234 -3.86 -5.28 11.31
N SER A 235 -4.66 -6.02 12.08
CA SER A 235 -5.00 -5.64 13.46
C SER A 235 -3.77 -5.57 14.37
N VAL A 236 -2.85 -6.54 14.26
CA VAL A 236 -1.60 -6.54 15.04
C VAL A 236 -0.69 -5.39 14.61
N GLY A 237 -0.57 -5.15 13.30
CA GLY A 237 0.21 -4.05 12.73
C GLY A 237 -0.30 -2.68 13.18
N THR A 238 -1.61 -2.46 13.10
CA THR A 238 -2.27 -1.25 13.62
C THR A 238 -2.04 -1.10 15.12
N GLY A 239 -2.17 -2.18 15.89
CA GLY A 239 -1.90 -2.17 17.33
C GLY A 239 -0.45 -1.76 17.64
N LEU A 240 0.53 -2.28 16.91
CA LEU A 240 1.94 -1.90 17.03
C LEU A 240 2.17 -0.44 16.62
N PHE A 241 1.59 0.00 15.50
CA PHE A 241 1.64 1.38 15.04
C PHE A 241 1.11 2.36 16.11
N LEU A 242 -0.05 2.06 16.70
CA LEU A 242 -0.64 2.88 17.76
C LEU A 242 0.17 2.83 19.05
N ALA A 243 0.75 1.67 19.40
CA ALA A 243 1.59 1.54 20.58
C ALA A 243 2.85 2.44 20.52
N PHE A 244 3.37 2.73 19.34
CA PHE A 244 4.43 3.73 19.16
C PHE A 244 3.87 5.15 19.05
N SER A 245 2.88 5.35 18.18
CA SER A 245 2.43 6.69 17.79
C SER A 245 1.65 7.38 18.90
N TYR A 246 0.76 6.69 19.61
CA TYR A 246 -0.09 7.29 20.64
C TYR A 246 0.70 7.88 21.83
N PRO A 247 1.60 7.15 22.52
CA PRO A 247 2.35 7.73 23.63
C PRO A 247 3.35 8.80 23.16
N LEU A 248 3.99 8.62 22.01
CA LEU A 248 5.01 9.56 21.56
C LEU A 248 4.41 10.84 20.96
N HIS A 249 3.39 10.71 20.12
CA HIS A 249 2.77 11.86 19.47
C HIS A 249 1.68 12.49 20.35
N THR A 250 0.68 11.70 20.76
CA THR A 250 -0.49 12.25 21.47
C THR A 250 -0.17 12.66 22.90
N VAL A 251 0.61 11.87 23.64
CA VAL A 251 0.92 12.17 25.06
C VAL A 251 2.13 13.12 25.19
N LEU A 252 3.20 12.91 24.40
CA LEU A 252 4.42 13.72 24.50
C LEU A 252 4.52 14.85 23.47
N GLY A 253 3.59 14.96 22.52
CA GLY A 253 3.59 16.02 21.51
C GLY A 253 4.73 15.91 20.48
N ILE A 254 5.38 14.74 20.36
CA ILE A 254 6.49 14.56 19.41
C ILE A 254 5.93 14.50 17.99
N PRO A 255 6.45 15.28 17.03
CA PRO A 255 6.03 15.20 15.62
C PRO A 255 6.26 13.82 15.01
N HIS A 256 5.35 13.38 14.13
CA HIS A 256 5.40 12.05 13.51
C HIS A 256 6.72 11.82 12.76
N ARG A 257 7.24 12.83 12.04
CA ARG A 257 8.52 12.70 11.32
C ARG A 257 9.68 12.26 12.23
N ILE A 258 9.73 12.77 13.46
CA ILE A 258 10.80 12.47 14.42
C ILE A 258 10.65 11.03 14.92
N ILE A 259 9.42 10.61 15.21
CA ILE A 259 9.11 9.25 15.64
C ILE A 259 9.55 8.25 14.56
N VAL A 260 9.14 8.48 13.31
CA VAL A 260 9.43 7.56 12.21
C VAL A 260 10.92 7.49 11.90
N ILE A 261 11.61 8.63 11.81
CA ILE A 261 13.06 8.67 11.64
C ILE A 261 13.76 7.94 12.79
N GLY A 262 13.36 8.19 14.04
CA GLY A 262 13.91 7.54 15.22
C GLY A 262 13.74 6.02 15.18
N VAL A 263 12.53 5.53 14.86
CA VAL A 263 12.26 4.09 14.71
C VAL A 263 13.11 3.50 13.60
N PHE A 264 13.19 4.13 12.42
CA PHE A 264 13.97 3.61 11.30
C PHE A 264 15.47 3.61 11.58
N LEU A 265 16.01 4.61 12.29
CA LEU A 265 17.41 4.63 12.72
C LEU A 265 17.69 3.52 13.75
N CYS A 266 16.82 3.33 14.74
CA CYS A 266 16.91 2.23 15.70
C CYS A 266 16.88 0.87 15.00
N VAL A 267 15.98 0.70 14.03
CA VAL A 267 15.91 -0.53 13.24
C VAL A 267 17.16 -0.72 12.38
N ALA A 268 17.64 0.32 11.71
CA ALA A 268 18.82 0.27 10.85
C ALA A 268 20.07 -0.12 11.65
N THR A 269 20.24 0.40 12.86
CA THR A 269 21.36 0.04 13.75
C THR A 269 21.27 -1.41 14.23
N VAL A 270 20.08 -1.88 14.58
CA VAL A 270 19.83 -3.29 14.92
C VAL A 270 20.17 -4.19 13.72
N PHE A 271 19.66 -3.84 12.55
CA PHE A 271 19.90 -4.57 11.31
C PHE A 271 21.39 -4.60 10.96
N TRP A 272 22.08 -3.46 10.99
CA TRP A 272 23.52 -3.35 10.76
C TRP A 272 24.34 -4.28 11.68
N LYS A 273 23.98 -4.34 12.95
CA LYS A 273 24.65 -5.22 13.94
C LYS A 273 24.46 -6.70 13.63
N PHE A 274 23.27 -7.10 13.18
CA PHE A 274 22.97 -8.50 12.88
C PHE A 274 23.43 -8.93 11.49
N ASP A 275 23.41 -8.03 10.52
CA ASP A 275 23.89 -8.28 9.16
C ASP A 275 25.39 -8.57 9.12
N ARG A 276 26.19 -7.84 9.90
CA ARG A 276 27.63 -8.16 10.06
C ARG A 276 27.92 -9.54 10.64
N LYS A 277 26.94 -10.14 11.30
CA LYS A 277 27.02 -11.51 11.81
C LYS A 277 26.38 -12.51 10.87
N SER A 278 25.85 -12.10 9.72
CA SER A 278 25.17 -12.98 8.78
C SER A 278 26.10 -14.07 8.25
N ASN A 279 25.56 -15.27 8.05
CA ASN A 279 26.25 -16.39 7.40
C ASN A 279 25.97 -16.36 5.90
N ARG A 280 26.19 -15.22 5.22
CA ARG A 280 26.00 -15.13 3.77
C ARG A 280 26.88 -16.16 3.08
N ARG A 281 26.28 -17.21 2.52
CA ARG A 281 26.96 -18.13 1.62
C ARG A 281 27.00 -17.50 0.22
N MET A 282 28.03 -17.81 -0.57
CA MET A 282 28.06 -17.38 -1.98
C MET A 282 26.75 -17.78 -2.67
N PRO A 283 26.21 -16.92 -3.56
CA PRO A 283 24.90 -17.15 -4.14
C PRO A 283 24.89 -18.50 -4.86
N MET A 284 23.90 -19.34 -4.52
CA MET A 284 23.53 -20.48 -5.36
C MET A 284 23.25 -19.98 -6.77
N SER A 285 23.53 -20.82 -7.78
CA SER A 285 23.18 -20.56 -9.19
C SER A 285 21.80 -19.91 -9.30
N GLN A 286 21.76 -18.68 -9.83
CA GLN A 286 20.52 -17.94 -10.04
C GLN A 286 19.85 -18.47 -11.31
N SER A 287 18.55 -18.71 -11.22
CA SER A 287 17.71 -19.03 -12.37
C SER A 287 17.40 -17.77 -13.17
N LEU A 288 16.92 -17.93 -14.40
CA LEU A 288 16.45 -16.80 -15.22
C LEU A 288 15.34 -16.00 -14.53
N LEU A 289 14.45 -16.67 -13.80
CA LEU A 289 13.38 -16.00 -13.05
C LEU A 289 13.91 -15.21 -11.85
N ASP A 290 15.00 -15.66 -11.21
CA ASP A 290 15.66 -14.88 -10.15
C ASP A 290 16.22 -13.56 -10.71
N HIS A 291 16.87 -13.64 -11.88
CA HIS A 291 17.38 -12.45 -12.57
C HIS A 291 16.25 -11.53 -13.01
N ALA A 292 15.18 -12.07 -13.59
CA ALA A 292 14.02 -11.29 -13.99
C ALA A 292 13.38 -10.57 -12.78
N LEU A 293 13.26 -11.26 -11.65
CA LEU A 293 12.73 -10.69 -10.41
C LEU A 293 13.60 -9.53 -9.89
N ASN A 294 14.93 -9.69 -9.92
CA ASN A 294 15.85 -8.61 -9.55
C ASN A 294 15.79 -7.43 -10.52
N VAL A 295 15.69 -7.69 -11.83
CA VAL A 295 15.58 -6.67 -12.87
C VAL A 295 14.31 -5.85 -12.67
N ILE A 296 13.17 -6.47 -12.38
CA ILE A 296 11.93 -5.72 -12.14
C ILE A 296 11.98 -4.95 -10.82
N THR A 297 12.69 -5.44 -9.79
CA THR A 297 12.92 -4.68 -8.55
C THR A 297 13.73 -3.43 -8.82
N VAL A 298 14.84 -3.53 -9.54
CA VAL A 298 15.64 -2.35 -9.91
C VAL A 298 14.85 -1.44 -10.83
N GLY A 299 14.13 -2.03 -11.79
CA GLY A 299 13.24 -1.34 -12.71
C GLY A 299 12.16 -0.52 -12.00
N HIS A 300 11.67 -0.96 -10.84
CA HIS A 300 10.72 -0.22 -10.01
C HIS A 300 11.30 1.13 -9.58
N PHE A 301 12.47 1.12 -8.95
CA PHE A 301 13.14 2.35 -8.50
C PHE A 301 13.51 3.25 -9.67
N VAL A 302 14.02 2.67 -10.76
CA VAL A 302 14.35 3.42 -11.99
C VAL A 302 13.10 4.03 -12.61
N LEU A 303 11.99 3.30 -12.67
CA LEU A 303 10.73 3.78 -13.22
C LEU A 303 10.26 5.02 -12.47
N TYR A 304 10.09 4.95 -11.14
CA TYR A 304 9.58 6.09 -10.38
C TYR A 304 10.55 7.28 -10.39
N PHE A 305 11.86 7.02 -10.41
CA PHE A 305 12.85 8.07 -10.63
C PHE A 305 12.68 8.75 -12.00
N VAL A 306 12.53 7.96 -13.07
CA VAL A 306 12.32 8.48 -14.43
C VAL A 306 10.99 9.23 -14.55
N LEU A 307 9.90 8.71 -13.97
CA LEU A 307 8.60 9.38 -13.97
C LEU A 307 8.70 10.74 -13.28
N ALA A 308 9.34 10.81 -12.10
CA ALA A 308 9.52 12.06 -11.36
C ALA A 308 10.39 13.08 -12.11
N PHE A 309 11.37 12.63 -12.89
CA PHE A 309 12.29 13.51 -13.61
C PHE A 309 11.75 13.97 -14.97
N VAL A 310 11.07 13.09 -15.71
CA VAL A 310 10.64 13.32 -17.09
C VAL A 310 9.27 13.97 -17.16
N LEU A 311 8.35 13.57 -16.29
CA LEU A 311 6.98 14.08 -16.30
C LEU A 311 6.83 15.27 -15.37
N ARG A 312 5.81 16.08 -15.65
CA ARG A 312 5.50 17.29 -14.91
C ARG A 312 4.17 17.10 -14.15
N PRO A 313 4.15 17.15 -12.82
CA PRO A 313 2.93 16.92 -12.05
C PRO A 313 1.83 17.95 -12.39
N GLU A 314 2.20 19.19 -12.74
CA GLU A 314 1.27 20.25 -13.15
C GLU A 314 0.45 19.94 -14.42
N ASN A 315 0.92 19.01 -15.26
CA ASN A 315 0.18 18.58 -16.45
C ASN A 315 -0.86 17.51 -16.15
N THR A 316 -0.95 17.06 -14.90
CA THR A 316 -1.80 15.94 -14.51
C THR A 316 -3.20 16.42 -14.13
N VAL A 317 -4.22 15.78 -14.70
CA VAL A 317 -5.62 16.09 -14.41
C VAL A 317 -6.32 14.83 -13.94
N SER A 318 -6.97 14.89 -12.77
CA SER A 318 -7.75 13.78 -12.21
C SER A 318 -9.22 14.18 -12.09
N SER A 319 -10.06 13.61 -12.95
CA SER A 319 -11.52 13.74 -12.90
C SER A 319 -12.13 12.48 -12.30
N GLY A 320 -12.48 12.55 -11.03
CA GLY A 320 -12.75 11.36 -10.24
C GLY A 320 -13.49 11.63 -8.95
N ARG A 321 -13.54 10.58 -8.13
CA ARG A 321 -14.02 10.66 -6.77
C ARG A 321 -12.91 11.21 -5.88
N HIS A 322 -13.24 12.19 -5.05
CA HIS A 322 -12.30 12.85 -4.14
C HIS A 322 -12.98 13.16 -2.81
N GLN A 323 -12.26 13.77 -1.86
CA GLN A 323 -12.82 14.22 -0.59
C GLN A 323 -14.04 15.13 -0.84
N PRO A 324 -15.21 14.86 -0.23
CA PRO A 324 -16.40 15.67 -0.43
C PRO A 324 -16.20 17.13 -0.01
N ILE A 325 -16.68 18.07 -0.82
CA ILE A 325 -16.57 19.51 -0.54
C ILE A 325 -17.64 19.93 0.45
N GLY A 326 -17.25 20.72 1.44
CA GLY A 326 -18.13 21.14 2.52
C GLY A 326 -18.34 22.64 2.59
N ASP A 327 -19.38 23.01 3.33
CA ASP A 327 -19.60 24.39 3.77
C ASP A 327 -18.83 24.62 5.08
N CYS A 328 -17.62 25.16 4.94
CA CYS A 328 -16.72 25.34 6.08
C CYS A 328 -17.03 26.57 6.95
N HIS A 329 -18.04 27.37 6.58
CA HIS A 329 -18.56 28.43 7.43
C HIS A 329 -19.59 27.91 8.45
N HIS A 330 -20.23 26.77 8.18
CA HIS A 330 -21.35 26.24 8.98
C HIS A 330 -21.09 24.87 9.63
N THR A 331 -19.97 24.21 9.33
CA THR A 331 -19.71 22.84 9.79
C THR A 331 -18.81 22.82 11.03
N THR A 332 -19.38 22.92 12.22
CA THR A 332 -18.71 22.54 13.48
C THR A 332 -19.13 21.13 13.88
N GLY A 333 -18.22 20.16 13.85
CA GLY A 333 -18.38 18.90 14.59
C GLY A 333 -18.71 17.62 13.82
N THR A 334 -18.36 17.48 12.54
CA THR A 334 -18.42 16.16 11.88
C THR A 334 -17.17 15.33 12.19
N ASN A 335 -17.34 14.02 12.43
CA ASN A 335 -16.25 13.08 12.69
C ASN A 335 -15.31 12.87 11.47
N ALA A 336 -15.74 13.27 10.27
CA ALA A 336 -14.93 13.32 9.05
C ALA A 336 -15.17 14.71 8.41
N PRO A 337 -14.21 15.65 8.52
CA PRO A 337 -14.40 17.00 7.99
C PRO A 337 -14.39 16.99 6.45
N PRO A 338 -15.29 17.74 5.81
CA PRO A 338 -15.25 17.90 4.37
C PRO A 338 -14.08 18.79 3.92
N LEU A 339 -13.77 18.79 2.62
CA LEU A 339 -12.73 19.65 2.03
C LEU A 339 -13.20 21.11 1.98
N CYS A 340 -12.36 22.02 2.49
CA CYS A 340 -12.62 23.46 2.54
C CYS A 340 -11.81 24.21 1.49
N LEU A 341 -12.46 24.72 0.45
CA LEU A 341 -11.79 25.35 -0.70
C LEU A 341 -10.95 26.59 -0.36
N ASP A 342 -11.26 27.26 0.75
CA ASP A 342 -10.55 28.46 1.20
C ASP A 342 -9.30 28.17 2.04
N THR A 343 -9.23 27.00 2.68
CA THR A 343 -8.19 26.68 3.69
C THR A 343 -7.39 25.43 3.42
N PHE A 344 -7.79 24.60 2.44
CA PHE A 344 -7.10 23.35 2.15
C PHE A 344 -5.67 23.54 1.65
N SER A 345 -4.83 22.53 1.85
CA SER A 345 -3.46 22.56 1.36
C SER A 345 -3.40 22.42 -0.16
N ARG A 346 -2.83 23.42 -0.83
CA ARG A 346 -2.62 23.41 -2.30
C ARG A 346 -1.26 22.81 -2.71
N THR A 347 -0.66 21.99 -1.85
CA THR A 347 0.69 21.42 -2.04
C THR A 347 0.76 20.40 -3.16
N ASP A 348 -0.27 19.56 -3.31
CA ASP A 348 -0.29 18.47 -4.31
C ASP A 348 -1.26 18.73 -5.45
N TYR A 349 -2.37 19.43 -5.19
CA TYR A 349 -3.35 19.77 -6.20
C TYR A 349 -4.06 21.10 -5.93
N ASP A 350 -4.64 21.67 -6.97
CA ASP A 350 -5.60 22.76 -6.91
C ASP A 350 -6.65 22.62 -8.04
N PHE A 351 -7.28 23.74 -8.42
CA PHE A 351 -8.34 23.79 -9.43
C PHE A 351 -7.98 24.69 -10.64
N HIS A 352 -6.70 24.94 -10.91
CA HIS A 352 -6.29 25.91 -11.94
C HIS A 352 -6.67 25.51 -13.38
N CYS A 353 -6.82 24.20 -13.65
CA CYS A 353 -7.16 23.65 -14.96
C CYS A 353 -8.67 23.68 -15.27
N ILE A 354 -9.51 24.14 -14.34
CA ILE A 354 -10.95 24.28 -14.54
C ILE A 354 -11.41 25.73 -14.34
N SER A 355 -12.41 26.17 -15.11
CA SER A 355 -12.86 27.57 -15.09
C SER A 355 -13.63 27.96 -13.84
N LYS A 356 -14.23 27.00 -13.14
CA LYS A 356 -15.05 27.22 -11.94
C LYS A 356 -14.74 26.12 -10.92
N PRO A 357 -14.54 26.48 -9.64
CA PRO A 357 -14.34 25.49 -8.60
C PRO A 357 -15.62 24.64 -8.42
N PRO A 358 -15.46 23.39 -7.97
CA PRO A 358 -16.59 22.51 -7.69
C PRO A 358 -17.49 23.04 -6.57
N ASN A 359 -18.79 22.73 -6.67
CA ASN A 359 -19.80 23.19 -5.72
C ASN A 359 -19.73 22.44 -4.38
N VAL A 360 -20.22 23.07 -3.32
CA VAL A 360 -20.44 22.41 -2.01
C VAL A 360 -21.29 21.15 -2.19
N GLY A 361 -20.90 20.07 -1.52
CA GLY A 361 -21.53 18.75 -1.62
C GLY A 361 -21.02 17.87 -2.78
N ALA A 362 -20.16 18.41 -3.66
CA ALA A 362 -19.54 17.61 -4.71
C ALA A 362 -18.54 16.62 -4.10
N TYR A 363 -18.70 15.34 -4.44
CA TYR A 363 -17.77 14.25 -4.14
C TYR A 363 -17.12 13.66 -5.41
N TRP A 364 -17.58 14.13 -6.58
CA TRP A 364 -17.06 13.81 -7.89
C TRP A 364 -16.69 15.11 -8.60
N TYR A 365 -15.41 15.37 -8.83
CA TYR A 365 -14.94 16.60 -9.45
C TYR A 365 -13.55 16.45 -10.07
N THR A 366 -13.10 17.49 -10.76
CA THR A 366 -11.78 17.54 -11.39
C THR A 366 -10.82 18.33 -10.53
N ILE A 367 -9.62 17.78 -10.35
CA ILE A 367 -8.47 18.43 -9.70
C ILE A 367 -7.28 18.43 -10.66
N CYS A 368 -6.35 19.34 -10.39
CA CYS A 368 -5.20 19.62 -11.23
C CYS A 368 -3.93 19.52 -10.37
N GLY A 369 -2.91 18.82 -10.86
CA GLY A 369 -1.65 18.68 -10.12
C GLY A 369 -0.93 20.01 -9.99
N THR A 370 -0.09 20.16 -8.96
CA THR A 370 0.74 21.35 -8.77
C THR A 370 2.21 21.04 -9.03
N PRO A 371 3.05 22.02 -9.38
CA PRO A 371 4.48 21.81 -9.60
C PRO A 371 5.19 21.31 -8.33
N TYR A 372 6.37 20.74 -8.49
CA TYR A 372 7.26 20.46 -7.35
C TYR A 372 7.65 21.76 -6.63
N GLU A 373 7.79 21.68 -5.29
CA GLU A 373 8.29 22.78 -4.46
C GLU A 373 9.80 23.02 -4.59
#